data_AF-A0A964BQM7-F1
#
_entry.id   AF-A0A964BQM7-F1
#
_cell.length_a   1.000
_cell.length_b   1.000
_cell.length_c   1.000
_cell.angle_alpha   90.00
_cell.angle_beta   90.00
_cell.angle_gamma   90.00
#
_symmetry.space_group_name_H-M   'P 1'
#
loop_
_entity.id
_entity.type
_entity.pdbx_description
1 polymer ?
#
loop_
_entity_poly.entity_id
_entity_poly.type
_entity_poly.pdbx_seq_one_letter_code
_entity_poly.pdbx_strand_id
1 'polypeptide(L)'
;MALKPCKVCGTLNAEGVDTCLSCGYDPQGSKRPAIFRYIAIALVICFVLPFLSGLINWVLLQIKPKSPTPTQPKISLTQKNQITIQCFNVYDLSQKS
;
A
#
# COMPACT_ATOMS: atom_id res chain seq x y z
N MET A 1 41.02 -37.86 -1.84
CA MET A 1 40.35 -36.55 -1.71
C MET A 1 41.38 -35.50 -2.05
N ALA A 2 41.17 -34.67 -3.07
CA ALA A 2 42.18 -33.70 -3.53
C ALA A 2 41.90 -32.32 -2.91
N LEU A 3 42.82 -31.78 -2.11
CA LEU A 3 42.68 -30.45 -1.55
C LEU A 3 43.30 -29.43 -2.51
N LYS A 4 42.59 -28.34 -2.80
CA LYS A 4 43.08 -27.26 -3.67
C LYS A 4 43.55 -26.08 -2.83
N PRO A 5 44.76 -25.53 -3.08
CA PRO A 5 45.23 -24.36 -2.34
C PRO A 5 44.41 -23.12 -2.71
N CYS A 6 44.05 -22.32 -1.71
CA CYS A 6 43.39 -21.04 -1.90
C CYS A 6 44.36 -20.01 -2.49
N LYS A 7 43.95 -19.30 -3.54
CA LYS A 7 44.79 -18.28 -4.22
C LYS A 7 45.13 -17.07 -3.33
N VAL A 8 44.37 -16.84 -2.26
CA VAL A 8 44.51 -15.65 -1.40
C VAL A 8 45.35 -15.92 -0.16
N CYS A 9 45.03 -16.99 0.57
CA CYS A 9 45.71 -17.30 1.84
C CYS A 9 46.63 -18.53 1.78
N GLY A 10 46.68 -19.23 0.65
CA GLY A 10 47.53 -20.42 0.48
C GLY A 10 47.06 -21.66 1.26
N THR A 11 46.02 -21.53 2.10
CA THR A 11 45.45 -22.66 2.86
C THR A 11 44.85 -23.71 1.93
N LEU A 12 44.83 -24.96 2.37
CA LEU A 12 44.21 -26.06 1.63
C LEU A 12 42.70 -26.03 1.84
N ASN A 13 41.95 -25.74 0.77
CA ASN A 13 40.49 -25.78 0.80
C ASN A 13 39.98 -27.17 0.44
N ALA A 14 38.86 -27.59 1.04
CA ALA A 14 38.22 -28.84 0.70
C ALA A 14 37.65 -28.80 -0.73
N GLU A 15 37.68 -29.94 -1.44
CA GLU A 15 37.07 -30.03 -2.77
C GLU A 15 35.53 -29.98 -2.62
N GLY A 16 34.88 -28.98 -3.24
CA GLY A 16 33.42 -28.82 -3.20
C GLY A 16 32.88 -27.71 -2.29
N VAL A 17 33.74 -26.96 -1.61
CA VAL A 17 33.35 -25.73 -0.90
C VAL A 17 33.76 -24.50 -1.69
N ASP A 18 32.77 -23.76 -2.21
CA ASP A 18 32.97 -22.59 -3.06
C ASP A 18 33.63 -21.42 -2.31
N THR A 19 33.53 -21.41 -0.98
CA THR A 19 34.14 -20.40 -0.11
C THR A 19 35.36 -20.98 0.60
N CYS A 20 36.44 -20.22 0.67
CA CYS A 20 37.60 -20.62 1.46
C CYS A 20 37.30 -20.55 2.96
N LEU A 21 37.38 -21.67 3.68
CA LEU A 21 37.03 -21.71 5.10
C LEU A 21 38.00 -20.95 6.02
N SER A 22 39.25 -20.70 5.62
CA SER A 22 40.18 -19.93 6.48
C SER A 22 40.10 -18.42 6.30
N CYS A 23 39.80 -17.94 5.09
CA CYS A 23 39.79 -16.48 4.82
C CYS A 23 38.45 -15.94 4.33
N GLY A 24 37.42 -16.79 4.19
CA GLY A 24 36.10 -16.39 3.70
C GLY A 24 36.08 -15.94 2.23
N TYR A 25 37.19 -16.15 1.49
CA TYR A 25 37.30 -15.72 0.12
C TYR A 25 36.43 -16.59 -0.79
N ASP A 26 35.43 -15.97 -1.40
CA ASP A 26 34.57 -16.55 -2.42
C ASP A 26 35.05 -16.11 -3.81
N PRO A 27 35.78 -16.94 -4.59
CA PRO A 27 36.21 -16.61 -5.94
C PRO A 27 35.04 -16.45 -6.92
N GLN A 28 33.88 -17.05 -6.63
CA GLN A 28 32.67 -16.93 -7.46
C GLN A 28 31.74 -15.83 -6.97
N GLY A 29 32.10 -15.17 -5.87
CA GLY A 29 31.42 -14.03 -5.27
C GLY A 29 29.92 -14.26 -5.26
N SER A 30 29.43 -15.21 -4.44
CA SER A 30 28.05 -15.68 -4.36
C SER A 30 27.08 -14.74 -5.09
N LYS A 31 26.81 -14.99 -6.37
CA LYS A 31 25.84 -14.20 -7.13
C LYS A 31 24.49 -14.50 -6.50
N ARG A 32 24.14 -13.77 -5.44
CA ARG A 32 22.81 -13.86 -4.84
C ARG A 32 21.83 -13.66 -5.98
N PRO A 33 20.95 -14.65 -6.26
CA PRO A 33 20.15 -14.61 -7.47
C PRO A 33 19.33 -13.32 -7.47
N ALA A 34 19.22 -12.69 -8.64
CA ALA A 34 18.64 -11.35 -8.79
C ALA A 34 17.22 -11.27 -8.19
N ILE A 35 16.52 -12.40 -8.13
CA ILE A 35 15.24 -12.59 -7.43
C ILE A 35 15.26 -12.05 -5.99
N PHE A 36 16.30 -12.34 -5.19
CA PHE A 36 16.34 -11.84 -3.81
C PHE A 36 16.48 -10.31 -3.75
N ARG A 37 17.17 -9.71 -4.72
CA ARG A 37 17.27 -8.24 -4.81
C ARG A 37 15.92 -7.63 -5.17
N TYR A 38 15.20 -8.20 -6.14
CA TYR A 38 13.88 -7.72 -6.51
C TYR A 38 12.85 -7.87 -5.39
N ILE A 39 12.85 -8.99 -4.67
CA ILE A 39 11.95 -9.20 -3.52
C ILE A 39 12.24 -8.16 -2.43
N ALA A 40 13.50 -7.91 -2.10
CA ALA A 40 13.87 -6.90 -1.10
C ALA A 40 13.38 -5.51 -1.50
N ILE A 41 13.57 -5.11 -2.76
CA ILE A 41 13.08 -3.83 -3.27
C ILE A 41 11.55 -3.76 -3.22
N ALA A 42 10.86 -4.82 -3.64
CA ALA A 42 9.40 -4.87 -3.63
C ALA A 42 8.84 -4.73 -2.21
N LEU A 43 9.43 -5.40 -1.22
CA LEU A 43 9.04 -5.27 0.18
C LEU A 43 9.21 -3.84 0.67
N VAL A 44 10.38 -3.23 0.44
CA VAL A 44 10.62 -1.83 0.84
C VAL A 44 9.58 -0.90 0.21
N ILE A 45 9.31 -1.06 -1.09
CA ILE A 45 8.30 -0.26 -1.79
C ILE A 45 6.90 -0.47 -1.18
N CYS A 46 6.51 -1.71 -0.87
CA CYS A 46 5.22 -2.02 -0.23
C CYS A 46 5.06 -1.36 1.15
N PHE A 47 6.16 -1.15 1.89
CA PHE A 47 6.11 -0.43 3.17
C PHE A 47 6.18 1.10 3.01
N VAL A 48 6.96 1.57 2.05
CA VAL A 48 7.20 3.01 1.84
C VAL A 48 6.04 3.70 1.14
N LEU A 49 5.38 3.04 0.18
CA LEU A 49 4.22 3.58 -0.55
C LEU A 49 3.03 3.96 0.34
N PRO A 50 2.50 3.10 1.22
CA PRO A 50 1.38 3.47 2.10
C PRO A 50 1.77 4.59 3.07
N PHE A 51 3.02 4.62 3.52
CA PHE A 51 3.52 5.68 4.39
C PHE A 51 3.56 7.04 3.67
N LEU A 52 4.12 7.08 2.46
CA LEU A 52 4.11 8.28 1.61
C LEU A 52 2.67 8.71 1.27
N SER A 53 1.80 7.76 0.93
CA SER A 53 0.40 8.04 0.59
C SER A 53 -0.35 8.64 1.79
N GLY A 54 -0.12 8.13 3.00
CA GLY A 54 -0.67 8.68 4.23
C GLY A 54 -0.18 10.11 4.51
N LEU A 55 1.13 10.35 4.37
CA LEU A 55 1.73 11.68 4.53
C LEU A 55 1.18 12.68 3.51
N ILE A 56 1.14 12.31 2.23
CA ILE A 56 0.63 13.16 1.15
C ILE A 56 -0.85 13.45 1.37
N ASN A 57 -1.67 12.45 1.74
CA ASN A 57 -3.08 12.65 2.04
C ASN A 57 -3.29 13.58 3.24
N TRP A 58 -2.48 13.44 4.29
CA TRP A 58 -2.52 14.32 5.46
C TRP A 58 -2.12 15.76 5.11
N VAL A 59 -1.03 15.95 4.35
CA VAL A 59 -0.60 17.28 3.89
C VAL A 59 -1.67 17.91 2.98
N LEU A 60 -2.28 17.13 2.09
CA LEU A 60 -3.35 17.63 1.21
C LEU A 60 -4.60 18.05 2.00
N LEU A 61 -4.94 17.34 3.09
CA LEU A 61 -6.00 17.70 4.03
C LEU A 61 -5.73 19.03 4.75
N GLN A 62 -4.46 19.34 5.06
CA GLN A 62 -4.08 20.60 5.69
C GLN A 62 -4.11 21.77 4.69
N ILE A 63 -3.81 21.53 3.40
CA ILE A 63 -3.79 22.57 2.36
C ILE A 63 -5.20 22.83 1.81
N LYS A 64 -6.03 21.79 1.70
CA LYS A 64 -7.45 21.90 1.40
C LYS A 64 -8.24 21.36 2.58
N PRO A 65 -8.45 22.16 3.65
CA PRO A 65 -9.53 21.86 4.55
C PRO A 65 -10.77 21.77 3.65
N LYS A 66 -11.46 20.62 3.66
CA LYS A 66 -12.85 20.59 3.20
C LYS A 66 -13.55 21.64 4.05
N SER A 67 -13.69 22.85 3.51
CA SER A 67 -14.66 23.79 4.00
C SER A 67 -15.95 22.97 4.07
N PRO A 68 -16.61 22.86 5.23
CA PRO A 68 -17.91 22.22 5.27
C PRO A 68 -18.75 22.98 4.26
N THR A 69 -19.08 22.34 3.15
CA THR A 69 -20.16 22.83 2.29
C THR A 69 -21.35 22.93 3.23
N PRO A 70 -21.89 24.13 3.51
CA PRO A 70 -23.15 24.21 4.19
C PRO A 70 -24.13 23.57 3.20
N THR A 71 -24.57 22.36 3.52
CA THR A 71 -25.80 21.82 2.94
C THR A 71 -26.89 22.78 3.37
N GLN A 72 -27.09 23.85 2.61
CA GLN A 72 -28.23 24.73 2.82
C GLN A 72 -29.47 23.86 2.63
N PRO A 73 -30.36 23.78 3.63
CA PRO A 73 -31.65 23.16 3.46
C PRO A 73 -32.46 24.06 2.54
N LYS A 74 -32.39 23.82 1.23
CA LYS A 74 -33.31 24.39 0.24
C LYS A 74 -34.64 23.64 0.35
N ILE A 75 -35.30 23.74 1.51
CA ILE A 75 -36.63 23.18 1.74
C ILE A 75 -37.47 24.19 2.51
N SER A 76 -37.85 25.30 1.87
CA SER A 76 -38.86 26.20 2.43
C SER A 76 -39.46 27.03 1.31
N LEU A 77 -40.37 26.43 0.53
CA LEU A 77 -41.62 27.06 0.03
C LEU A 77 -42.35 26.16 -0.98
N THR A 78 -41.66 25.31 -1.74
CA THR A 78 -42.31 24.41 -2.72
C THR A 78 -42.81 23.09 -2.12
N GLN A 79 -42.18 22.60 -1.04
CA GLN A 79 -42.53 21.31 -0.43
C GLN A 79 -43.80 21.37 0.44
N LYS A 80 -44.17 22.53 1.01
CA LYS A 80 -45.43 22.64 1.79
C LYS A 80 -46.67 22.46 0.90
N ASN A 81 -46.63 22.98 -0.33
CA ASN A 81 -47.73 22.79 -1.28
C ASN A 81 -47.80 21.35 -1.80
N GLN A 82 -46.65 20.70 -2.03
CA GLN A 82 -46.64 19.36 -2.59
C GLN A 82 -47.03 18.28 -1.56
N ILE A 83 -46.64 18.43 -0.29
CA ILE A 83 -47.07 17.53 0.79
C ILE A 83 -48.56 17.71 1.11
N THR A 84 -49.07 18.94 1.09
CA THR A 84 -50.51 19.17 1.34
C THR A 84 -51.38 18.54 0.25
N ILE A 85 -50.96 18.59 -1.03
CA ILE A 85 -51.69 17.94 -2.13
C ILE A 85 -51.58 16.40 -2.07
N GLN A 86 -50.43 15.85 -1.68
CA GLN A 86 -50.28 14.40 -1.53
C GLN A 86 -51.07 13.84 -0.34
N CYS A 87 -51.08 14.53 0.80
CA CYS A 87 -51.88 14.08 1.94
C CYS A 87 -53.38 14.13 1.63
N PHE A 88 -53.88 15.20 0.98
CA PHE A 88 -55.31 15.29 0.63
C PHE A 88 -55.79 14.13 -0.24
N ASN A 89 -55.00 13.75 -1.27
CA ASN A 89 -55.35 12.62 -2.14
C ASN A 89 -55.29 11.25 -1.43
N VAL A 90 -54.39 11.08 -0.46
CA VAL A 90 -54.26 9.81 0.27
C VAL A 90 -55.37 9.64 1.32
N TYR A 91 -55.81 10.72 1.98
CA TYR A 91 -56.93 10.66 2.92
C TYR A 91 -58.28 10.42 2.21
N ASP A 92 -58.48 10.95 1.01
CA ASP A 92 -59.73 10.77 0.24
C ASP A 92 -59.88 9.31 -0.25
N LEU A 93 -58.79 8.68 -0.70
CA LEU A 93 -58.76 7.28 -1.11
C LEU A 93 -58.97 6.28 0.06
N SER A 94 -58.63 6.68 1.28
CA SER A 94 -58.79 5.82 2.46
C SER A 94 -60.21 5.85 3.07
N GLN A 95 -61.06 6.80 2.69
CA GLN A 95 -62.45 6.89 3.19
C GLN A 95 -63.49 6.26 2.24
N LYS A 96 -63.06 5.75 1.08
CA LYS A 96 -63.95 5.11 0.09
C LYS A 96 -63.73 3.60 -0.05
N SER A 97 -63.17 2.96 0.98
CA SER A 97 -63.10 1.50 1.09
C SER A 97 -63.86 1.00 2.30
#